data_AF-A0AAU7BD05-F1
#
_entry.id   AF-A0AAU7BD05-F1
#
_cell.length_a   1.000
_cell.length_b   1.000
_cell.length_c   1.000
_cell.angle_alpha   90.00
_cell.angle_beta   90.00
_cell.angle_gamma   90.00
#
_symmetry.space_group_name_H-M   'P 1'
#
loop_
_entity.id
_entity.type
_entity.pdbx_description
1 polymer ?
#
loop_
_entity_poly.entity_id
_entity_poly.type
_entity_poly.pdbx_seq_one_letter_code
_entity_poly.pdbx_strand_id
1 'polypeptide(L)'
;MSVKRNFLMTYTVTAYLDEDRVIADRGRRKIAEMDVLGWVKAEGIETAFSGTLTLPKGDIDAQRHEASEQVYNTIKEQMKQADAYTACQVSIIFLVDGLGPHFMLTV
;
A
#
# COMPACT_ATOMS: atom_id res chain seq x y z
N MET A 1 -13.59 18.64 6.99
CA MET A 1 -12.79 18.16 8.15
C MET A 1 -12.23 16.78 7.80
N SER A 2 -11.01 16.46 8.19
CA SER A 2 -10.39 15.14 7.96
C SER A 2 -10.37 14.28 9.22
N VAL A 3 -10.21 12.96 9.05
CA VAL A 3 -9.99 11.98 10.11
C VAL A 3 -8.71 11.23 9.82
N LYS A 4 -7.89 11.02 10.87
CA LYS A 4 -6.68 10.20 10.79
C LYS A 4 -7.05 8.77 11.15
N ARG A 5 -6.72 7.81 10.28
CA ARG A 5 -6.96 6.39 10.52
C ARG A 5 -5.68 5.59 10.36
N ASN A 6 -5.53 4.57 11.20
CA ASN A 6 -4.42 3.63 11.06
C ASN A 6 -4.70 2.67 9.90
N PHE A 7 -3.64 2.20 9.25
CA PHE A 7 -3.75 1.14 8.24
C PHE A 7 -2.60 0.14 8.37
N LEU A 8 -2.83 -1.05 7.82
CA LEU A 8 -1.83 -2.08 7.59
C LEU A 8 -1.94 -2.50 6.13
N MET A 9 -0.82 -2.61 5.43
CA MET A 9 -0.78 -3.14 4.08
C MET A 9 0.32 -4.17 3.91
N THR A 10 0.12 -5.05 2.94
CA THR A 10 1.16 -5.88 2.36
C THR A 10 1.08 -5.86 0.84
N TYR A 11 2.21 -6.13 0.18
CA TYR A 11 2.28 -6.11 -1.28
C TYR A 11 3.11 -7.26 -1.84
N THR A 12 2.90 -7.55 -3.12
CA THR A 12 3.73 -8.43 -3.93
C THR A 12 4.07 -7.73 -5.23
N VAL A 13 5.29 -7.94 -5.74
CA VAL A 13 5.71 -7.44 -7.06
C VAL A 13 5.99 -8.65 -7.95
N THR A 14 5.32 -8.71 -9.10
CA THR A 14 5.40 -9.81 -10.04
C THR A 14 5.81 -9.26 -11.41
N ALA A 15 6.93 -9.72 -11.96
CA ALA A 15 7.34 -9.36 -13.31
C ALA A 15 6.35 -9.91 -14.35
N TYR A 16 6.15 -9.20 -15.46
CA TYR A 16 5.30 -9.71 -16.54
C TYR A 16 6.00 -10.83 -17.32
N LEU A 17 7.32 -10.71 -17.49
CA LEU A 17 8.18 -11.65 -18.19
C LEU A 17 9.39 -12.00 -17.32
N ASP A 18 10.02 -13.14 -17.58
CA ASP A 18 11.22 -13.56 -16.84
C ASP A 18 12.40 -12.60 -17.02
N GLU A 19 12.53 -11.99 -18.20
CA GLU A 19 13.56 -10.99 -18.50
C GLU A 19 13.39 -9.69 -17.69
N ASP A 20 12.16 -9.38 -17.28
CA ASP A 20 11.82 -8.20 -16.48
C ASP A 20 12.09 -8.39 -14.99
N ARG A 21 12.46 -9.60 -14.55
CA ARG A 21 12.61 -9.94 -13.13
C ARG A 21 13.58 -9.02 -12.40
N VAL A 22 14.69 -8.64 -13.03
CA VAL A 22 15.69 -7.74 -12.43
C VAL A 22 15.11 -6.34 -12.22
N ILE A 23 14.27 -5.87 -13.14
CA ILE A 23 13.59 -4.57 -13.05
C ILE A 23 12.50 -4.63 -11.97
N ALA A 24 11.71 -5.69 -11.94
CA ALA A 24 10.70 -5.93 -10.90
C ALA A 24 11.31 -5.98 -9.49
N ASP A 25 12.46 -6.65 -9.33
CA ASP A 25 13.19 -6.70 -8.06
C ASP A 25 13.71 -5.33 -7.63
N ARG A 26 14.08 -4.45 -8.57
CA ARG A 26 14.43 -3.06 -8.27
C ARG A 26 13.23 -2.29 -7.72
N GLY A 27 12.06 -2.43 -8.35
CA GLY A 27 10.81 -1.85 -7.86
C GLY A 27 10.44 -2.35 -6.47
N ARG A 28 10.56 -3.66 -6.25
CA ARG A 28 10.33 -4.32 -4.95
C ARG A 28 11.22 -3.76 -3.85
N ARG A 29 12.52 -3.61 -4.11
CA ARG A 29 13.48 -3.00 -3.17
C ARG A 29 13.16 -1.54 -2.91
N LYS A 30 12.79 -0.78 -3.94
CA LYS A 30 12.44 0.63 -3.79
C LYS A 30 11.21 0.83 -2.90
N ILE A 31 10.18 0.00 -3.04
CA ILE A 31 9.05 -0.01 -2.08
C ILE A 31 9.52 -0.42 -0.69
N ALA A 32 10.36 -1.46 -0.58
CA ALA A 32 10.84 -1.98 0.69
C ALA A 32 11.71 -0.98 1.48
N GLU A 33 12.29 0.00 0.81
CA GLU A 33 13.16 1.05 1.36
C GLU A 33 12.47 2.41 1.38
N MET A 34 11.17 2.49 1.06
CA MET A 34 10.48 3.78 0.98
C MET A 34 10.40 4.46 2.35
N ASP A 35 10.67 5.76 2.35
CA ASP A 35 10.53 6.64 3.51
C ASP A 35 9.36 7.59 3.26
N VAL A 36 8.19 7.20 3.76
CA VAL A 36 6.94 7.96 3.61
C VAL A 36 6.51 8.40 5.00
N LEU A 37 6.31 9.70 5.18
CA LEU A 37 5.99 10.27 6.49
C LEU A 37 4.76 9.60 7.12
N GLY A 38 4.94 9.00 8.30
CA GLY A 38 3.89 8.31 9.03
C GLY A 38 3.61 6.89 8.57
N TRP A 39 4.43 6.34 7.67
CA TRP A 39 4.43 4.93 7.28
C TRP A 39 5.68 4.26 7.86
N VAL A 40 5.48 3.09 8.44
CA VAL A 40 6.50 2.32 9.15
C VAL A 40 6.49 0.91 8.59
N LYS A 41 7.64 0.48 8.09
CA LYS A 41 7.84 -0.89 7.66
C LYS A 41 7.73 -1.84 8.86
N ALA A 42 7.00 -2.94 8.71
CA ALA A 42 6.89 -3.95 9.74
C ALA A 42 8.25 -4.65 9.95
N GLU A 43 8.69 -4.72 11.20
CA GLU A 43 9.96 -5.38 11.53
C GLU A 43 9.89 -6.88 11.19
N GLY A 44 10.91 -7.40 10.52
CA GLY A 44 10.98 -8.80 10.11
C GLY A 44 10.09 -9.18 8.91
N ILE A 45 9.29 -8.27 8.36
CA ILE A 45 8.44 -8.53 7.18
C ILE A 45 8.78 -7.53 6.07
N GLU A 46 9.43 -8.03 5.01
CA GLU A 46 9.91 -7.17 3.92
C GLU A 46 8.79 -6.41 3.20
N THR A 47 7.62 -7.04 3.08
CA THR A 47 6.53 -6.58 2.22
C THR A 47 5.36 -5.97 2.99
N ALA A 48 5.52 -5.62 4.27
CA ALA A 48 4.44 -5.08 5.08
C ALA A 48 4.76 -3.71 5.65
N PHE A 49 3.77 -2.83 5.64
CA PHE A 49 3.84 -1.48 6.16
C PHE A 49 2.58 -1.17 6.96
N SER A 50 2.76 -0.46 8.06
CA SER A 50 1.67 0.12 8.83
C SER A 50 1.84 1.63 8.88
N GLY A 51 0.79 2.35 9.19
CA GLY A 51 0.90 3.80 9.27
C GLY A 51 -0.43 4.47 9.43
N THR A 52 -0.47 5.74 9.05
CA THR A 52 -1.70 6.53 9.13
C THR A 52 -2.04 7.21 7.82
N LEU A 53 -3.33 7.21 7.48
CA LEU A 53 -3.90 7.95 6.35
C LEU A 53 -4.72 9.11 6.87
N THR A 54 -4.75 10.20 6.11
CA THR A 54 -5.62 11.35 6.38
C THR A 54 -6.76 11.31 5.38
N LEU A 55 -7.96 10.97 5.86
CA LEU A 55 -9.12 10.71 5.02
C LEU A 55 -10.21 11.78 5.24
N PRO A 56 -11.12 12.02 4.28
CA PRO A 56 -12.26 12.90 4.48
C PRO A 56 -13.16 12.36 5.61
N LYS A 57 -13.67 13.23 6.49
CA LYS A 57 -14.77 12.83 7.40
C LYS A 57 -16.04 12.60 6.60
N GLY A 58 -16.81 11.59 6.98
CA GLY A 58 -18.15 11.36 6.47
C GLY A 58 -18.32 9.93 5.96
N ASP A 59 -18.72 9.82 4.70
CA ASP A 59 -19.04 8.55 4.05
C ASP A 59 -17.87 7.55 4.09
N ILE A 60 -18.21 6.28 4.33
CA ILE A 60 -17.24 5.18 4.43
C ILE A 60 -16.68 4.84 3.05
N ASP A 61 -17.51 4.88 2.01
CA ASP A 61 -17.06 4.52 0.66
C ASP A 61 -16.12 5.60 0.08
N ALA A 62 -16.43 6.88 0.32
CA ALA A 62 -15.50 7.98 0.05
C ALA A 62 -14.15 7.80 0.80
N GLN A 63 -14.18 7.40 2.07
CA GLN A 63 -12.95 7.14 2.84
C GLN A 63 -12.16 5.95 2.28
N ARG A 64 -12.83 4.87 1.84
CA ARG A 64 -12.18 3.71 1.21
C ARG A 64 -11.55 4.07 -0.14
N HIS A 65 -12.26 4.85 -0.95
CA HIS A 65 -11.74 5.32 -2.23
C HIS A 65 -10.50 6.18 -2.04
N GLU A 66 -10.57 7.17 -1.15
CA GLU A 66 -9.43 8.04 -0.83
C GLU A 66 -8.24 7.23 -0.27
N ALA A 67 -8.49 6.27 0.61
CA ALA A 67 -7.43 5.40 1.13
C ALA A 67 -6.76 4.59 0.01
N SER A 68 -7.55 4.08 -0.93
CA SER A 68 -7.06 3.34 -2.11
C SER A 68 -6.18 4.23 -2.99
N GLU A 69 -6.63 5.46 -3.27
CA GLU A 69 -5.88 6.42 -4.07
C GLU A 69 -4.57 6.83 -3.40
N GLN A 70 -4.56 7.11 -2.09
CA GLN A 70 -3.33 7.47 -1.37
C GLN A 70 -2.31 6.33 -1.41
N VAL A 71 -2.74 5.09 -1.17
CA VAL A 71 -1.86 3.92 -1.23
C VAL A 71 -1.35 3.67 -2.64
N TYR A 72 -2.25 3.70 -3.63
CA TYR A 72 -1.91 3.51 -5.04
C TYR A 72 -0.88 4.53 -5.52
N ASN A 73 -1.12 5.82 -5.27
CA ASN A 73 -0.24 6.88 -5.72
C ASN A 73 1.13 6.82 -5.04
N THR A 74 1.18 6.46 -3.76
CA THR A 74 2.43 6.27 -3.02
C THR A 74 3.27 5.14 -3.64
N ILE A 75 2.67 3.97 -3.88
CA ILE A 75 3.39 2.84 -4.48
C ILE A 75 3.77 3.13 -5.94
N LYS A 76 2.88 3.73 -6.72
CA LYS A 76 3.15 4.13 -8.10
C LYS A 76 4.36 5.05 -8.20
N GLU A 77 4.51 5.99 -7.28
CA GLU A 77 5.66 6.89 -7.23
C GLU A 77 6.96 6.12 -6.98
N GLN A 78 6.97 5.16 -6.04
CA GLN A 78 8.13 4.29 -5.82
C GLN A 78 8.49 3.48 -7.07
N MET A 79 7.49 2.95 -7.77
CA MET A 79 7.70 2.18 -8.99
C MET A 79 8.22 3.01 -10.16
N LYS A 80 7.78 4.27 -10.26
CA LYS A 80 8.33 5.23 -11.25
C LYS A 80 9.78 5.57 -10.95
N GLN A 81 10.12 5.85 -9.69
CA GLN A 81 11.51 6.13 -9.29
C GLN A 81 12.47 4.96 -9.52
N ALA A 82 11.94 3.74 -9.60
CA ALA A 82 12.70 2.54 -9.92
C ALA A 82 12.74 2.20 -11.42
N ASP A 83 12.07 2.99 -12.28
CA ASP A 83 11.82 2.67 -13.69
C ASP A 83 11.18 1.28 -13.90
N ALA A 84 10.40 0.81 -12.91
CA ALA A 84 9.85 -0.55 -12.89
C ALA A 84 8.37 -0.62 -13.27
N TYR A 85 7.72 0.53 -13.43
CA TYR A 85 6.27 0.62 -13.65
C TYR A 85 5.76 -0.13 -14.89
N THR A 86 6.58 -0.27 -15.93
CA THR A 86 6.20 -0.92 -17.20
C THR A 86 6.50 -2.41 -17.25
N ALA A 87 7.32 -2.92 -16.32
CA ALA A 87 7.91 -4.26 -16.37
C ALA A 87 7.28 -5.25 -15.36
N CYS A 88 6.39 -4.76 -14.50
CA CYS A 88 5.79 -5.60 -13.46
C CYS A 88 4.43 -5.10 -13.00
N GLN A 89 3.75 -6.00 -12.28
CA GLN A 89 2.51 -5.75 -11.58
C GLN A 89 2.79 -5.69 -10.07
N VAL A 90 2.21 -4.71 -9.39
CA VAL A 90 2.18 -4.66 -7.93
C VAL A 90 0.77 -4.97 -7.45
N SER A 91 0.63 -6.02 -6.65
CA SER A 91 -0.63 -6.36 -5.97
C SER A 91 -0.53 -5.93 -4.52
N ILE A 92 -1.54 -5.22 -4.02
CA ILE A 92 -1.57 -4.67 -2.67
C ILE A 92 -2.84 -5.14 -1.98
N ILE A 93 -2.70 -5.62 -0.75
CA ILE A 93 -3.81 -5.89 0.15
C ILE A 93 -3.61 -4.96 1.35
N PHE A 94 -4.64 -4.21 1.72
CA PHE A 94 -4.56 -3.31 2.86
C PHE A 94 -5.87 -3.25 3.63
N LEU A 95 -5.75 -2.99 4.92
CA LEU A 95 -6.83 -2.81 5.88
C LEU A 95 -6.68 -1.43 6.51
N VAL A 96 -7.79 -0.70 6.58
CA VAL A 96 -7.85 0.59 7.26
C VAL A 96 -8.78 0.46 8.46
N ASP A 97 -8.32 0.92 9.60
CA ASP A 97 -9.02 0.85 10.87
C ASP A 97 -10.44 1.44 10.75
N GLY A 98 -11.45 0.68 11.14
CA GLY A 98 -12.86 1.06 11.08
C GLY A 98 -13.44 1.30 9.68
N LEU A 99 -12.74 0.91 8.60
CA LEU A 99 -13.28 0.88 7.23
C LEU A 99 -13.43 -0.54 6.68
N GLY A 100 -12.94 -1.55 7.40
CA GLY A 100 -13.22 -2.95 7.09
C GLY A 100 -14.71 -3.28 7.22
N PRO A 101 -15.21 -4.32 6.52
CA PRO A 101 -16.54 -4.85 6.79
C PRO A 101 -16.62 -5.28 8.26
N HIS A 102 -17.70 -4.85 8.96
CA HIS A 102 -17.90 -5.19 10.36
C HIS A 102 -18.42 -6.64 10.46
N PHE A 103 -17.64 -7.51 11.09
CA PHE A 103 -18.04 -8.87 11.40
C PHE A 103 -18.29 -8.98 12.91
N MET A 104 -19.52 -9.33 13.29
CA MET A 104 -19.87 -9.65 14.67
C MET A 104 -20.02 -11.17 14.78
N LEU A 105 -19.30 -11.77 15.73
CA LEU A 105 -19.40 -13.19 16.03
C LEU A 105 -19.65 -13.33 17.53
N THR A 106 -20.74 -13.98 17.87
CA THR A 106 -21.05 -14.37 19.25
C THR A 106 -20.63 -15.82 19.41
N VAL A 107 -19.77 -16.08 20.40
CA VAL A 107 -19.35 -17.44 20.77
C VAL A 107 -20.19 -17.93 21.93
#